data_AF-A0A5B7TVL7-F1
#
_entry.id   AF-A0A5B7TVL7-F1
#
_cell.length_a   1.000
_cell.length_b   1.000
_cell.length_c   1.000
_cell.angle_alpha   90.00
_cell.angle_beta   90.00
_cell.angle_gamma   90.00
#
_symmetry.space_group_name_H-M   'P 1'
#
loop_
_entity.id
_entity.type
_entity.pdbx_description
1 polymer ?
#
loop_
_entity_poly.entity_id
_entity_poly.type
_entity_poly.pdbx_seq_one_letter_code
_entity_poly.pdbx_strand_id
1 'polypeptide(L)'
;MKTTVKILSALLICFVCISCDDDILDVDFDTTIKSTIVAHVNQGQETINESVDLSMDNNDTHDYLNKIKDVKIKKLTYKIISFSGNTEAYVDIDFYANTIILKTEGFNVKSAYDASTIFEVTDVSKLNSMADLLKNNKSIIVGISGQTTSDESDTSFNIVVTAELEVTANPL
;
A
#
# COMPACT_ATOMS: atom_id res chain seq x y z
N MET A 1 65.20 53.90 25.22
CA MET A 1 63.80 53.98 24.74
C MET A 1 63.26 52.57 24.67
N LYS A 2 62.29 52.22 25.54
CA LYS A 2 60.92 51.75 25.20
C LYS A 2 60.88 50.43 24.40
N THR A 3 60.17 49.35 24.73
CA THR A 3 59.21 48.95 25.80
C THR A 3 58.75 47.51 25.44
N THR A 4 58.35 46.69 26.44
CA THR A 4 57.23 45.69 26.41
C THR A 4 57.30 44.47 25.44
N VAL A 5 56.76 43.26 25.67
CA VAL A 5 55.80 42.68 26.63
C VAL A 5 55.85 41.13 26.50
N LYS A 6 55.58 40.41 27.60
CA LYS A 6 55.36 38.95 27.69
C LYS A 6 53.95 38.58 27.19
N ILE A 7 53.76 37.55 26.37
CA ILE A 7 52.47 36.84 26.27
C ILE A 7 52.67 35.32 26.21
N LEU A 8 52.17 34.68 27.26
CA LEU A 8 51.99 33.27 27.50
C LEU A 8 50.78 32.79 26.68
N SER A 9 50.93 31.80 25.80
CA SER A 9 49.81 31.19 25.07
C SER A 9 49.55 29.80 25.62
N ALA A 10 48.59 29.73 26.55
CA ALA A 10 47.96 28.50 27.00
C ALA A 10 46.79 28.22 26.05
N LEU A 11 46.97 27.26 25.13
CA LEU A 11 45.90 26.84 24.24
C LEU A 11 45.06 25.78 24.95
N LEU A 12 43.96 26.23 25.55
CA LEU A 12 42.92 25.41 26.14
C LEU A 12 42.10 24.77 24.99
N ILE A 13 42.22 23.45 24.83
CA ILE A 13 41.45 22.68 23.86
C ILE A 13 40.03 22.53 24.41
N CYS A 14 39.08 23.31 23.89
CA CYS A 14 37.67 23.05 24.06
C CYS A 14 37.28 21.81 23.26
N PHE A 15 37.14 20.67 23.94
CA PHE A 15 36.30 19.57 23.45
C PHE A 15 34.85 20.03 23.53
N VAL A 16 34.33 20.54 22.42
CA VAL A 16 32.89 20.57 22.20
C VAL A 16 32.44 19.13 21.97
N CYS A 17 31.94 18.50 23.03
CA CYS A 17 31.07 17.33 22.88
C CYS A 17 29.83 17.80 22.12
N ILE A 18 29.81 17.61 20.81
CA ILE A 18 28.57 17.61 20.04
C ILE A 18 27.82 16.39 20.58
N SER A 19 26.81 16.65 21.41
CA SER A 19 25.81 15.63 21.74
C SER A 19 25.21 15.17 20.42
N CYS A 20 25.51 13.93 20.02
CA CYS A 20 24.70 13.23 19.05
C CYS A 20 23.29 13.17 19.63
N ASP A 21 22.41 14.03 19.11
CA ASP A 21 20.98 13.72 19.13
C ASP A 21 20.82 12.39 18.40
N ASP A 22 20.13 11.45 19.04
CA ASP A 22 19.77 10.15 18.48
C ASP A 22 18.70 10.26 17.35
N ASP A 23 18.58 11.42 16.71
CA ASP A 23 17.75 11.65 15.53
C ASP A 23 18.51 11.19 14.28
N ILE A 24 18.67 9.87 14.23
CA ILE A 24 19.21 9.11 13.11
C ILE A 24 18.34 9.38 11.87
N LEU A 25 18.99 9.91 10.83
CA LEU A 25 18.46 10.32 9.51
C LEU A 25 17.39 9.35 8.98
N ASP A 26 16.12 9.75 8.95
CA ASP A 26 15.09 8.97 8.27
C ASP A 26 15.36 8.87 6.77
N VAL A 27 15.02 7.72 6.18
CA VAL A 27 15.08 7.49 4.74
C VAL A 27 13.66 7.40 4.21
N ASP A 28 13.38 8.25 3.23
CA ASP A 28 12.15 8.22 2.44
C ASP A 28 12.42 7.56 1.10
N PHE A 29 11.57 6.62 0.72
CA PHE A 29 11.65 5.95 -0.58
C PHE A 29 10.28 5.53 -1.08
N ASP A 30 10.20 5.38 -2.39
CA ASP A 30 8.98 4.93 -3.07
C ASP A 30 9.06 3.43 -3.31
N THR A 31 7.95 2.75 -3.12
CA THR A 31 7.81 1.33 -3.48
C THR A 31 6.43 1.06 -4.04
N THR A 32 6.27 -0.10 -4.70
CA THR A 32 4.99 -0.58 -5.20
C THR A 32 4.75 -1.99 -4.70
N ILE A 33 3.60 -2.19 -4.07
CA ILE A 33 3.15 -3.50 -3.61
C ILE A 33 1.95 -3.95 -4.41
N LYS A 34 1.88 -5.25 -4.69
CA LYS A 34 0.85 -5.85 -5.53
C LYS A 34 0.43 -7.20 -4.98
N SER A 35 -0.87 -7.46 -5.08
CA SER A 35 -1.44 -8.78 -4.82
C SER A 35 -2.55 -9.07 -5.82
N THR A 36 -2.84 -10.35 -6.03
CA THR A 36 -3.88 -10.79 -6.96
C THR A 36 -5.01 -11.45 -6.19
N ILE A 37 -6.19 -10.85 -6.24
CA ILE A 37 -7.42 -11.48 -5.77
C ILE A 37 -7.86 -12.45 -6.88
N VAL A 38 -8.02 -13.71 -6.53
CA VAL A 38 -8.56 -14.75 -7.41
C VAL A 38 -10.04 -14.89 -7.10
N ALA A 39 -10.90 -14.59 -8.07
CA ALA A 39 -12.34 -14.57 -7.87
C ALA A 39 -13.03 -15.64 -8.71
N HIS A 40 -13.98 -16.32 -8.08
CA HIS A 40 -14.81 -17.33 -8.71
C HIS A 40 -16.29 -17.14 -8.32
N VAL A 41 -17.16 -17.12 -9.31
CA VAL A 41 -18.61 -17.02 -9.17
C VAL A 41 -19.22 -18.23 -9.86
N ASN A 42 -19.75 -19.17 -9.08
CA ASN A 42 -20.48 -20.31 -9.63
C ASN A 42 -21.78 -19.84 -10.30
N GLN A 43 -22.32 -20.64 -11.22
CA GLN A 43 -23.64 -20.41 -11.80
C GLN A 43 -24.70 -20.22 -10.70
N GLY A 44 -25.44 -19.10 -10.76
CA GLY A 44 -26.50 -18.76 -9.80
C GLY A 44 -26.01 -18.37 -8.41
N GLN A 45 -24.71 -18.22 -8.19
CA GLN A 45 -24.17 -17.68 -6.94
C GLN A 45 -24.58 -16.21 -6.79
N GLU A 46 -25.21 -15.88 -5.68
CA GLU A 46 -25.75 -14.52 -5.43
C GLU A 46 -24.74 -13.59 -4.76
N THR A 47 -23.69 -14.14 -4.12
CA THR A 47 -22.72 -13.35 -3.36
C THR A 47 -21.29 -13.81 -3.58
N ILE A 48 -20.33 -12.89 -3.50
CA ILE A 48 -18.90 -13.17 -3.55
C ILE A 48 -18.20 -12.57 -2.33
N ASN A 49 -17.16 -13.24 -1.84
CA ASN A 49 -16.23 -12.71 -0.85
C ASN A 49 -14.85 -13.36 -1.05
N GLU A 50 -13.94 -12.62 -1.65
CA GLU A 50 -12.61 -13.12 -2.02
C GLU A 50 -11.55 -12.14 -1.55
N SER A 51 -10.42 -12.67 -1.07
CA SER A 51 -9.37 -11.84 -0.49
C SER A 51 -7.98 -12.41 -0.66
N VAL A 52 -6.99 -11.56 -0.46
CA VAL A 52 -5.57 -11.87 -0.54
C VAL A 52 -4.80 -10.97 0.43
N ASP A 53 -3.66 -11.47 0.92
CA ASP A 53 -2.73 -10.64 1.67
C ASP A 53 -2.03 -9.65 0.74
N LEU A 54 -2.03 -8.38 1.12
CA LEU A 54 -1.21 -7.32 0.54
C LEU A 54 -0.06 -7.03 1.49
N SER A 55 1.09 -7.61 1.19
CA SER A 55 2.29 -7.51 2.01
C SER A 55 3.14 -6.31 1.58
N MET A 56 3.69 -5.60 2.57
CA MET A 56 4.75 -4.64 2.33
C MET A 56 6.08 -5.32 2.05
N ASP A 57 6.31 -6.56 2.48
CA ASP A 57 7.58 -7.29 2.32
C ASP A 57 7.92 -7.52 0.84
N ASN A 58 8.88 -6.73 0.33
CA ASN A 58 9.37 -6.79 -1.02
C ASN A 58 10.86 -6.37 -1.07
N ASN A 59 11.45 -6.31 -2.26
CA ASN A 59 12.87 -5.98 -2.43
C ASN A 59 13.28 -4.61 -1.88
N ASP A 60 12.35 -3.65 -1.77
CA ASP A 60 12.64 -2.29 -1.31
C ASP A 60 12.47 -2.14 0.21
N THR A 61 11.58 -2.94 0.82
CA THR A 61 11.15 -2.77 2.22
C THR A 61 11.61 -3.88 3.15
N HIS A 62 12.07 -5.03 2.64
CA HIS A 62 12.39 -6.23 3.43
C HIS A 62 13.27 -5.92 4.65
N ASP A 63 14.35 -5.17 4.42
CA ASP A 63 15.32 -4.79 5.45
C ASP A 63 14.80 -3.69 6.40
N TYR A 64 13.70 -3.02 6.04
CA TYR A 64 13.11 -1.91 6.77
C TYR A 64 11.82 -2.27 7.52
N LEU A 65 11.24 -3.45 7.35
CA LEU A 65 9.88 -3.77 7.86
C LEU A 65 9.66 -3.39 9.34
N ASN A 66 10.64 -3.69 10.20
CA ASN A 66 10.59 -3.39 11.64
C ASN A 66 10.97 -1.94 12.00
N LYS A 67 11.42 -1.17 11.01
CA LYS A 67 11.94 0.20 11.14
C LYS A 67 11.06 1.24 10.44
N ILE A 68 9.99 0.81 9.77
CA ILE A 68 9.03 1.69 9.11
C ILE A 68 8.33 2.55 10.15
N LYS A 69 8.49 3.87 10.00
CA LYS A 69 7.90 4.93 10.83
C LYS A 69 6.63 5.49 10.19
N ASP A 70 6.58 5.58 8.87
CA ASP A 70 5.41 6.10 8.14
C ASP A 70 5.18 5.38 6.81
N VAL A 71 3.91 5.35 6.40
CA VAL A 71 3.46 4.81 5.11
C VAL A 71 2.39 5.76 4.58
N LYS A 72 2.51 6.14 3.32
CA LYS A 72 1.51 6.93 2.60
C LYS A 72 1.17 6.27 1.27
N ILE A 73 -0.12 6.08 1.02
CA ILE A 73 -0.59 5.55 -0.27
C ILE A 73 -0.73 6.72 -1.24
N LYS A 74 0.10 6.77 -2.28
CA LYS A 74 0.01 7.78 -3.36
C LYS A 74 -1.09 7.42 -4.34
N LYS A 75 -1.25 6.11 -4.60
CA LYS A 75 -2.22 5.58 -5.55
C LYS A 75 -2.63 4.18 -5.17
N LEU A 76 -3.93 3.89 -5.25
CA LEU A 76 -4.49 2.55 -5.05
C LEU A 76 -5.44 2.22 -6.19
N THR A 77 -5.17 1.11 -6.87
CA THR A 77 -5.95 0.68 -8.03
C THR A 77 -6.27 -0.80 -8.00
N TYR A 78 -7.40 -1.13 -8.61
CA TYR A 78 -7.84 -2.49 -8.90
C TYR A 78 -8.03 -2.62 -10.40
N LYS A 79 -7.50 -3.70 -10.98
CA LYS A 79 -7.63 -3.99 -12.41
C LYS A 79 -7.83 -5.48 -12.65
N ILE A 80 -8.82 -5.82 -13.47
CA ILE A 80 -9.03 -7.20 -13.93
C ILE A 80 -7.95 -7.54 -14.95
N ILE A 81 -7.16 -8.60 -14.69
CA ILE A 81 -6.05 -9.03 -15.55
C ILE A 81 -6.31 -10.33 -16.30
N SER A 82 -7.33 -11.08 -15.89
CA SER A 82 -7.80 -12.27 -16.60
C SER A 82 -9.27 -12.48 -16.37
N PHE A 83 -9.93 -13.08 -17.36
CA PHE A 83 -11.33 -13.43 -17.33
C PHE A 83 -11.56 -14.74 -18.09
N SER A 84 -12.47 -15.56 -17.59
CA SER A 84 -13.03 -16.72 -18.30
C SER A 84 -14.44 -17.01 -17.79
N GLY A 85 -15.35 -17.47 -18.66
CA GLY A 85 -16.69 -17.88 -18.28
C GLY A 85 -17.79 -16.98 -18.86
N ASN A 86 -18.87 -16.80 -18.09
CA ASN A 86 -20.07 -16.08 -18.52
C ASN A 86 -19.80 -14.60 -18.83
N THR A 87 -19.97 -14.18 -20.09
CA THR A 87 -19.72 -12.81 -20.52
C THR A 87 -20.73 -11.80 -19.97
N GLU A 88 -21.90 -12.26 -19.56
CA GLU A 88 -22.94 -11.43 -18.96
C GLU A 88 -22.79 -11.31 -17.43
N ALA A 89 -21.77 -11.94 -16.84
CA ALA A 89 -21.54 -11.87 -15.40
C ALA A 89 -21.40 -10.42 -14.91
N TYR A 90 -22.22 -10.08 -13.92
CA TYR A 90 -22.27 -8.77 -13.29
C TYR A 90 -21.97 -8.89 -11.80
N VAL A 91 -21.25 -7.90 -11.27
CA VAL A 91 -20.92 -7.82 -9.84
C VAL A 91 -21.26 -6.43 -9.32
N ASP A 92 -21.77 -6.36 -8.10
CA ASP A 92 -21.94 -5.13 -7.32
C ASP A 92 -21.21 -5.33 -5.99
N ILE A 93 -19.97 -4.82 -5.92
CA ILE A 93 -18.98 -5.21 -4.92
C ILE A 93 -18.35 -4.02 -4.22
N ASP A 94 -18.00 -4.26 -2.96
CA ASP A 94 -17.07 -3.45 -2.20
C ASP A 94 -15.65 -3.97 -2.39
N PHE A 95 -14.75 -3.10 -2.84
CA PHE A 95 -13.32 -3.26 -2.62
C PHE A 95 -13.03 -2.91 -1.16
N TYR A 96 -12.34 -3.78 -0.43
CA TYR A 96 -12.05 -3.57 0.98
C TYR A 96 -10.58 -3.82 1.36
N ALA A 97 -10.19 -3.24 2.49
CA ALA A 97 -8.95 -3.51 3.21
C ALA A 97 -9.27 -3.78 4.68
N ASN A 98 -9.04 -5.01 5.16
CA ASN A 98 -9.55 -5.52 6.43
C ASN A 98 -11.05 -5.18 6.59
N THR A 99 -11.39 -4.27 7.50
CA THR A 99 -12.78 -3.86 7.79
C THR A 99 -13.18 -2.55 7.08
N ILE A 100 -12.31 -1.96 6.26
CA ILE A 100 -12.53 -0.68 5.59
C ILE A 100 -13.09 -0.93 4.19
N ILE A 101 -14.29 -0.42 3.92
CA ILE A 101 -14.83 -0.37 2.54
C ILE A 101 -14.14 0.78 1.82
N LEU A 102 -13.25 0.46 0.88
CA LEU A 102 -12.48 1.43 0.11
C LEU A 102 -13.33 2.10 -0.97
N LYS A 103 -14.08 1.29 -1.73
CA LYS A 103 -14.88 1.74 -2.87
C LYS A 103 -15.94 0.69 -3.20
N THR A 104 -17.15 1.14 -3.53
CA THR A 104 -18.23 0.28 -4.03
C THR A 104 -18.38 0.50 -5.53
N GLU A 105 -18.48 -0.57 -6.31
CA GLU A 105 -18.70 -0.49 -7.75
C GLU A 105 -19.55 -1.66 -8.28
N GLY A 106 -20.40 -1.31 -9.24
CA GLY A 106 -21.17 -2.24 -10.05
C GLY A 106 -20.67 -2.29 -11.48
N PHE A 107 -20.34 -3.47 -12.00
CA PHE A 107 -19.88 -3.61 -13.39
C PHE A 107 -20.07 -5.02 -13.97
N ASN A 108 -20.18 -5.09 -15.30
CA ASN A 108 -20.05 -6.34 -16.04
C ASN A 108 -18.55 -6.72 -16.13
N VAL A 109 -18.21 -7.92 -15.68
CA VAL A 109 -16.81 -8.36 -15.49
C VAL A 109 -16.07 -8.44 -16.83
N LYS A 110 -16.70 -9.00 -17.86
CA LYS A 110 -16.10 -9.12 -19.19
C LYS A 110 -15.83 -7.77 -19.83
N SER A 111 -16.80 -6.86 -19.76
CA SER A 111 -16.69 -5.51 -20.31
C SER A 111 -15.57 -4.73 -19.63
N ALA A 112 -15.47 -4.82 -18.29
CA ALA A 112 -14.39 -4.18 -17.54
C ALA A 112 -13.00 -4.77 -17.87
N TYR A 113 -12.92 -6.08 -18.09
CA TYR A 113 -11.69 -6.75 -18.53
C TYR A 113 -11.26 -6.28 -19.94
N ASP A 114 -12.17 -6.32 -20.92
CA ASP A 114 -11.89 -5.93 -22.31
C ASP A 114 -11.47 -4.46 -22.41
N ALA A 115 -12.13 -3.58 -21.65
CA ALA A 115 -11.81 -2.16 -21.61
C ALA A 115 -10.54 -1.84 -20.80
N SER A 116 -9.93 -2.84 -20.13
CA SER A 116 -8.81 -2.63 -19.20
C SER A 116 -9.11 -1.58 -18.13
N THR A 117 -10.34 -1.56 -17.62
CA THR A 117 -10.81 -0.58 -16.64
C THR A 117 -9.94 -0.57 -15.39
N ILE A 118 -9.57 0.63 -14.94
CA ILE A 118 -8.85 0.86 -13.69
C ILE A 118 -9.84 1.44 -12.69
N PHE A 119 -10.09 0.70 -11.61
CA PHE A 119 -10.88 1.19 -10.49
C PHE A 119 -9.95 1.83 -9.48
N GLU A 120 -9.88 3.16 -9.49
CA GLU A 120 -9.05 3.94 -8.57
C GLU A 120 -9.82 4.31 -7.30
N VAL A 121 -9.16 4.17 -6.15
CA VAL A 121 -9.68 4.66 -4.86
C VAL A 121 -9.15 6.06 -4.64
N THR A 122 -10.06 7.04 -4.58
CA THR A 122 -9.72 8.47 -4.48
C THR A 122 -10.08 9.09 -3.13
N ASP A 123 -10.75 8.35 -2.25
CA ASP A 123 -11.13 8.81 -0.93
C ASP A 123 -9.89 8.81 0.00
N VAL A 124 -9.36 10.01 0.24
CA VAL A 124 -8.17 10.23 1.06
C VAL A 124 -8.31 9.69 2.48
N SER A 125 -9.50 9.74 3.07
CA SER A 125 -9.70 9.25 4.45
C SER A 125 -9.52 7.73 4.53
N LYS A 126 -10.00 7.02 3.51
CA LYS A 126 -9.88 5.56 3.40
C LYS A 126 -8.46 5.14 3.03
N LEU A 127 -7.80 5.88 2.15
CA LEU A 127 -6.38 5.67 1.82
C LEU A 127 -5.50 5.84 3.06
N ASN A 128 -5.70 6.90 3.85
CA ASN A 128 -4.95 7.10 5.10
C ASN A 128 -5.20 5.96 6.10
N SER A 129 -6.46 5.55 6.26
CA SER A 129 -6.81 4.45 7.16
C SER A 129 -6.15 3.11 6.74
N MET A 130 -6.09 2.82 5.44
CA MET A 130 -5.38 1.66 4.92
C MET A 130 -3.85 1.79 5.09
N ALA A 131 -3.29 2.98 4.92
CA ALA A 131 -1.87 3.25 5.13
C ALA A 131 -1.46 3.01 6.59
N ASP A 132 -2.29 3.42 7.56
CA ASP A 132 -2.10 3.12 8.98
C ASP A 132 -2.13 1.61 9.26
N LEU A 133 -3.02 0.86 8.61
CA LEU A 133 -3.05 -0.60 8.72
C LEU A 133 -1.77 -1.25 8.18
N LEU A 134 -1.27 -0.80 7.02
CA LEU A 134 -0.02 -1.28 6.44
C LEU A 134 1.18 -0.95 7.34
N LYS A 135 1.25 0.28 7.85
CA LYS A 135 2.28 0.71 8.80
C LYS A 135 2.30 -0.18 10.04
N ASN A 136 1.15 -0.50 10.62
CA ASN A 136 1.09 -1.24 11.88
C ASN A 136 1.26 -2.75 11.72
N ASN A 137 0.72 -3.34 10.66
CA ASN A 137 0.65 -4.80 10.49
C ASN A 137 1.65 -5.35 9.48
N LYS A 138 2.22 -4.50 8.61
CA LYS A 138 3.12 -4.83 7.49
C LYS A 138 2.53 -5.71 6.39
N SER A 139 1.49 -6.47 6.71
CA SER A 139 0.62 -7.16 5.76
C SER A 139 -0.83 -6.95 6.19
N ILE A 140 -1.71 -6.75 5.23
CA ILE A 140 -3.15 -6.57 5.47
C ILE A 140 -3.94 -7.43 4.49
N ILE A 141 -5.20 -7.72 4.81
CA ILE A 141 -6.10 -8.41 3.90
C ILE A 141 -6.76 -7.37 3.00
N VAL A 142 -6.71 -7.58 1.70
CA VAL A 142 -7.50 -6.82 0.71
C VAL A 142 -8.40 -7.75 -0.06
N GLY A 143 -9.58 -7.29 -0.45
CA GLY A 143 -10.55 -8.18 -1.09
C GLY A 143 -11.68 -7.46 -1.79
N ILE A 144 -12.59 -8.30 -2.29
CA ILE A 144 -13.88 -7.90 -2.83
C ILE A 144 -14.99 -8.64 -2.09
N SER A 145 -16.11 -7.97 -1.84
CA SER A 145 -17.31 -8.63 -1.32
C SER A 145 -18.56 -7.97 -1.85
N GLY A 146 -19.59 -8.73 -2.20
CA GLY A 146 -20.83 -8.14 -2.67
C GLY A 146 -21.77 -9.11 -3.36
N GLN A 147 -22.66 -8.56 -4.18
CA GLN A 147 -23.66 -9.33 -4.93
C GLN A 147 -23.13 -9.69 -6.32
N THR A 148 -23.60 -10.82 -6.85
CA THR A 148 -23.22 -11.33 -8.16
C THR A 148 -24.43 -11.84 -8.94
N THR A 149 -24.34 -11.77 -10.26
CA THR A 149 -25.30 -12.38 -11.19
C THR A 149 -24.52 -13.09 -12.28
N SER A 150 -24.66 -14.42 -12.36
CA SER A 150 -24.02 -15.26 -13.37
C SER A 150 -24.89 -16.48 -13.68
N ASP A 151 -25.90 -16.30 -14.52
CA ASP A 151 -26.96 -17.31 -14.68
C ASP A 151 -26.66 -18.38 -15.73
N GLU A 152 -25.76 -18.11 -16.69
CA GLU A 152 -25.51 -19.01 -17.81
C GLU A 152 -24.42 -20.06 -17.52
N SER A 153 -23.36 -19.67 -16.81
CA SER A 153 -22.22 -20.53 -16.45
C SER A 153 -21.38 -19.89 -15.36
N ASP A 154 -20.39 -20.63 -14.85
CA ASP A 154 -19.40 -20.11 -13.91
C ASP A 154 -18.57 -18.99 -14.52
N THR A 155 -18.08 -18.10 -13.68
CA THR A 155 -17.19 -16.99 -14.05
C THR A 155 -15.98 -16.97 -13.15
N SER A 156 -14.80 -16.88 -13.74
CA SER A 156 -13.53 -16.69 -13.01
C SER A 156 -12.81 -15.46 -13.52
N PHE A 157 -12.28 -14.66 -12.60
CA PHE A 157 -11.52 -13.47 -12.93
C PHE A 157 -10.48 -13.17 -11.87
N ASN A 158 -9.37 -12.55 -12.27
CA ASN A 158 -8.31 -12.14 -11.34
C ASN A 158 -8.21 -10.62 -11.33
N ILE A 159 -8.17 -10.04 -10.13
CA ILE A 159 -7.99 -8.62 -9.92
C ILE A 159 -6.62 -8.38 -9.32
N VAL A 160 -5.77 -7.61 -10.00
CA VAL A 160 -4.54 -7.09 -9.40
C VAL A 160 -4.89 -5.85 -8.61
N VAL A 161 -4.57 -5.87 -7.33
CA VAL A 161 -4.50 -4.72 -6.45
C VAL A 161 -3.09 -4.15 -6.55
N THR A 162 -2.96 -2.86 -6.82
CA THR A 162 -1.66 -2.16 -6.85
C THR A 162 -1.73 -0.94 -5.95
N ALA A 163 -0.83 -0.87 -4.97
CA ALA A 163 -0.62 0.31 -4.15
C ALA A 163 0.78 0.89 -4.40
N GLU A 164 0.83 2.15 -4.80
CA GLU A 164 2.07 2.94 -4.89
C GLU A 164 2.24 3.69 -3.57
N LEU A 165 3.38 3.47 -2.90
CA LEU A 165 3.63 3.91 -1.54
C LEU A 165 4.81 4.89 -1.47
N GLU A 166 4.71 5.85 -0.57
CA GLU A 166 5.85 6.54 0.07
C GLU A 166 6.08 5.86 1.42
N VAL A 167 7.31 5.46 1.73
CA VAL A 167 7.67 4.84 3.00
C VAL A 167 8.78 5.63 3.66
N THR A 168 8.61 5.95 4.94
CA THR A 168 9.64 6.53 5.79
C THR A 168 10.11 5.46 6.78
N ALA A 169 11.42 5.18 6.82
CA ALA A 169 12.00 4.20 7.72
C ALA A 169 13.30 4.68 8.36
N ASN A 170 13.61 4.14 9.54
CA ASN A 170 14.91 4.33 10.16
C ASN A 170 15.97 3.48 9.42
N PRO A 171 17.12 4.04 9.01
CA PRO A 171 18.20 3.27 8.38
C PRO A 171 19.00 2.41 9.36
N LEU A 172 19.07 2.74 10.65
CA LEU A 172 19.88 2.02 11.65
C LEU A 172 19.08 0.94 12.40
#